data_AF-A0A5N5TD14-F1
#
_entry.id   AF-A0A5N5TD14-F1
#
_cell.length_a   1.000
_cell.length_b   1.000
_cell.length_c   1.000
_cell.angle_alpha   90.00
_cell.angle_beta   90.00
_cell.angle_gamma   90.00
#
_symmetry.space_group_name_H-M   'P 1'
#
loop_
_entity.id
_entity.type
_entity.pdbx_description
1 polymer ?
#
loop_
_entity_poly.entity_id
_entity_poly.type
_entity_poly.pdbx_seq_one_letter_code
_entity_poly.pdbx_strand_id
1 'polypeptide(L)'
;MAGRSGVGRRTAVVVMANFYGMKVISPSMAIGYDVKQFRNDLKQVTQVAGVDGEQVLFLLEDHHLISSAFLEIVNSLLMAGESSSSINI
;
A
#
# COMPACT_ATOMS: atom_id res chain seq x y z
N MET A 1 9.78 -3.33 -7.78
CA MET A 1 11.22 -3.29 -8.13
C MET A 1 11.79 -4.71 -8.05
N ALA A 2 12.09 -5.34 -9.19
CA ALA A 2 12.60 -6.71 -9.22
C ALA A 2 14.11 -6.75 -8.89
N GLY A 3 14.52 -7.62 -7.96
CA GLY A 3 15.92 -7.76 -7.51
C GLY A 3 16.05 -8.84 -6.42
N ARG A 4 17.25 -9.36 -6.18
CA ARG A 4 17.51 -10.44 -5.20
C ARG A 4 17.29 -9.99 -3.75
N SER A 5 16.65 -10.81 -2.92
CA SER A 5 16.43 -10.52 -1.49
C SER A 5 17.77 -10.30 -0.76
N GLY A 6 17.89 -9.23 0.06
CA GLY A 6 19.09 -8.96 0.87
C GLY A 6 19.83 -7.62 0.65
N VAL A 7 19.50 -6.84 -0.39
CA VAL A 7 20.22 -5.58 -0.72
C VAL A 7 19.68 -4.30 -0.05
N GLY A 8 18.98 -4.40 1.09
CA GLY A 8 18.54 -3.20 1.83
C GLY A 8 17.50 -2.32 1.10
N ARG A 9 16.77 -2.87 0.12
CA ARG A 9 15.77 -2.14 -0.69
C ARG A 9 14.69 -1.48 0.16
N ARG A 10 14.19 -2.20 1.17
CA ARG A 10 13.23 -1.64 2.14
C ARG A 10 13.86 -0.46 2.89
N THR A 11 15.10 -0.58 3.34
CA THR A 11 15.82 0.48 4.05
C THR A 11 16.02 1.70 3.17
N ALA A 12 16.47 1.54 1.92
CA ALA A 12 16.65 2.66 0.99
C ALA A 12 15.32 3.38 0.71
N VAL A 13 14.25 2.63 0.47
CA VAL A 13 12.92 3.18 0.22
C VAL A 13 12.36 3.90 1.46
N VAL A 14 12.56 3.35 2.66
CA VAL A 14 12.16 3.98 3.92
C VAL A 14 12.98 5.23 4.23
N VAL A 15 14.28 5.23 3.93
CA VAL A 15 15.14 6.41 4.07
C VAL A 15 14.68 7.52 3.13
N MET A 16 14.42 7.19 1.86
CA MET A 16 13.91 8.17 0.90
C MET A 16 12.52 8.67 1.31
N ALA A 17 11.63 7.79 1.75
CA ALA A 17 10.31 8.19 2.25
C ALA A 17 10.42 9.17 3.41
N ASN A 18 11.25 8.89 4.42
CA ASN A 18 11.50 9.83 5.51
C ASN A 18 12.11 11.15 5.01
N PHE A 19 13.00 11.11 4.01
CA PHE A 19 13.62 12.30 3.45
C PHE A 19 12.61 13.22 2.74
N TYR A 20 11.60 12.64 2.09
CA TYR A 20 10.49 13.37 1.48
C TYR A 20 9.34 13.66 2.45
N GLY A 21 9.48 13.32 3.73
CA GLY A 21 8.40 13.47 4.72
C GLY A 21 7.20 12.55 4.48
N MET A 22 7.39 11.48 3.71
CA MET A 22 6.35 10.51 3.39
C MET A 22 6.21 9.46 4.49
N LYS A 23 4.96 9.16 4.85
CA LYS A 23 4.64 8.12 5.82
C LYS A 23 4.66 6.76 5.17
N VAL A 24 5.52 5.87 5.66
CA VAL A 24 5.61 4.49 5.15
C VAL A 24 4.56 3.64 5.83
N ILE A 25 3.65 3.08 5.04
CA ILE A 25 2.63 2.14 5.50
C ILE A 25 2.83 0.81 4.78
N SER A 26 2.91 -0.27 5.55
CA SER A 26 2.96 -1.64 5.02
C SER A 26 1.80 -2.44 5.61
N PRO A 27 1.05 -3.22 4.81
CA PRO A 27 -0.03 -4.03 5.33
C PRO A 27 0.54 -5.12 6.25
N SER A 28 -0.09 -5.30 7.41
CA SER A 28 0.31 -6.32 8.37
C SER A 28 -0.31 -7.65 7.98
N MET A 29 0.41 -8.46 7.21
CA MET A 29 -0.07 -9.79 6.81
C MET A 29 -0.11 -10.74 8.01
N ALA A 30 -1.28 -10.80 8.66
CA ALA A 30 -1.59 -11.80 9.65
C ALA A 30 -1.96 -13.14 8.99
N ILE A 31 -1.93 -14.23 9.76
CA ILE A 31 -2.41 -15.54 9.30
C ILE A 31 -3.91 -15.41 8.97
N GLY A 32 -4.29 -15.78 7.74
CA GLY A 32 -5.66 -15.63 7.25
C GLY A 32 -5.95 -14.29 6.55
N TYR A 33 -4.91 -13.60 6.09
CA TYR A 33 -5.06 -12.35 5.35
C TYR A 33 -5.86 -12.53 4.06
N ASP A 34 -7.00 -11.83 3.98
CA ASP A 34 -7.96 -11.92 2.88
C ASP A 34 -8.19 -10.54 2.24
N VAL A 35 -8.79 -10.53 1.05
CA VAL A 35 -9.04 -9.33 0.24
C VAL A 35 -9.82 -8.25 1.03
N LYS A 36 -10.66 -8.65 1.97
CA LYS A 36 -11.38 -7.72 2.86
C LYS A 36 -10.44 -6.90 3.74
N GLN A 37 -9.43 -7.54 4.34
CA GLN A 37 -8.46 -6.85 5.20
C GLN A 37 -7.60 -5.90 4.38
N PHE A 38 -7.21 -6.32 3.17
CA PHE A 38 -6.48 -5.45 2.25
C PHE A 38 -7.25 -4.22 1.80
N ARG A 39 -8.55 -4.36 1.54
CA ARG A 39 -9.42 -3.21 1.26
C ARG A 39 -9.51 -2.25 2.44
N ASN A 40 -9.50 -2.76 3.67
CA ASN A 40 -9.48 -1.91 4.86
C ASN A 40 -8.13 -1.17 5.00
N ASP A 41 -7.01 -1.86 4.78
CA ASP A 41 -5.68 -1.24 4.80
C ASP A 41 -5.57 -0.14 3.73
N LEU A 42 -6.09 -0.40 2.52
CA LEU A 42 -6.14 0.61 1.47
C LEU A 42 -7.05 1.79 1.83
N LYS A 43 -8.20 1.57 2.47
CA LYS A 43 -9.03 2.66 2.96
C LYS A 43 -8.28 3.55 3.95
N GLN A 44 -7.55 2.94 4.88
CA GLN A 44 -6.73 3.68 5.83
C GLN A 44 -5.62 4.49 5.12
N VAL A 45 -4.94 3.89 4.15
CA VAL A 45 -3.91 4.56 3.34
C VAL A 45 -4.50 5.73 2.56
N THR A 46 -5.64 5.53 1.89
CA THR A 46 -6.36 6.59 1.19
C THR A 46 -6.80 7.69 2.15
N GLN A 47 -7.27 7.36 3.35
CA GLN A 47 -7.71 8.38 4.30
C GLN A 47 -6.53 9.29 4.70
N VAL A 48 -5.39 8.69 5.02
CA VAL A 48 -4.18 9.46 5.35
C VAL A 48 -3.66 10.26 4.15
N ALA A 49 -3.67 9.66 2.96
CA ALA A 49 -3.17 10.32 1.75
C ALA A 49 -4.11 11.41 1.20
N GLY A 50 -5.41 11.15 1.25
CA GLY A 50 -6.44 11.94 0.57
C GLY A 50 -7.19 12.90 1.49
N VAL A 51 -7.38 12.57 2.77
CA VAL A 51 -8.07 13.44 3.74
C VAL A 51 -7.07 14.25 4.55
N ASP A 52 -6.05 13.60 5.11
CA ASP A 52 -5.03 14.29 5.92
C ASP A 52 -3.99 15.01 5.04
N GLY A 53 -3.97 14.73 3.74
CA GLY A 53 -3.05 15.34 2.78
C GLY A 53 -1.58 14.95 2.98
N GLU A 54 -1.31 13.89 3.76
CA GLU A 54 0.05 13.39 3.98
C GLU A 54 0.52 12.61 2.75
N GLN A 55 1.78 12.78 2.35
CA GLN A 55 2.34 11.89 1.34
C GLN A 55 2.54 10.50 1.96
N VAL A 56 1.92 9.49 1.38
CA VAL A 56 2.00 8.12 1.88
C VAL A 56 2.72 7.23 0.89
N LEU A 57 3.68 6.46 1.40
CA LEU A 57 4.30 5.39 0.66
C LEU A 57 3.72 4.05 1.12
N PHE A 58 2.91 3.43 0.27
CA PHE A 58 2.37 2.10 0.51
C PHE A 58 3.33 1.02 -0.01
N LEU A 59 3.90 0.22 0.89
CA LEU A 59 4.89 -0.80 0.57
C LEU A 59 4.27 -2.20 0.53
N LEU A 60 4.31 -2.84 -0.64
CA LEU A 60 3.89 -4.23 -0.86
C LEU A 60 5.13 -5.10 -1.12
N GLU A 61 5.26 -6.20 -0.36
CA GLU A 61 6.35 -7.17 -0.52
C GLU A 61 5.86 -8.43 -1.25
N ASP A 62 6.76 -9.17 -1.92
CA ASP A 62 6.41 -10.31 -2.79
C ASP A 62 5.61 -11.41 -2.06
N HIS A 63 5.84 -11.59 -0.77
CA HIS A 63 5.08 -12.55 0.03
C HIS A 63 3.60 -12.17 0.20
N HIS A 64 3.20 -10.94 -0.16
CA HIS A 64 1.83 -10.43 -0.11
C HIS A 64 1.01 -10.75 -1.38
N LEU A 65 1.66 -11.22 -2.45
CA LEU A 65 1.02 -11.46 -3.76
C LEU A 65 0.51 -12.90 -3.89
N ILE A 66 -0.22 -13.38 -2.89
CA ILE A 66 -0.73 -14.77 -2.85
C ILE A 66 -1.95 -14.94 -3.77
N SER A 67 -2.64 -13.85 -4.13
CA SER A 67 -3.81 -13.88 -5.02
C SER A 67 -3.79 -12.75 -6.06
N SER A 68 -4.20 -13.06 -7.29
CA SER A 68 -4.32 -12.12 -8.41
C SER A 68 -5.25 -10.94 -8.10
N ALA A 69 -6.23 -11.15 -7.21
CA ALA A 69 -7.18 -10.13 -6.77
C ALA A 69 -6.50 -8.90 -6.14
N PHE A 70 -5.34 -9.07 -5.48
CA PHE A 70 -4.60 -7.95 -4.89
C PHE A 70 -4.01 -7.03 -5.97
N LEU A 71 -3.42 -7.63 -7.01
CA LEU A 71 -2.86 -6.87 -8.13
C LEU A 71 -3.94 -6.14 -8.91
N GLU A 72 -5.12 -6.76 -9.10
CA GLU A 72 -6.26 -6.10 -9.73
C GLU A 72 -6.73 -4.88 -8.94
N ILE A 73 -6.78 -4.97 -7.60
CA ILE A 73 -7.17 -3.84 -6.75
C ILE A 73 -6.12 -2.73 -6.78
N VAL A 74 -4.84 -3.06 -6.72
CA VAL A 74 -3.75 -2.06 -6.84
C VAL A 74 -3.77 -1.40 -8.21
N ASN A 75 -3.97 -2.19 -9.27
CA ASN A 75 -4.06 -1.67 -10.63
C ASN A 75 -5.28 -0.76 -10.79
N SER A 76 -6.43 -1.16 -10.24
CA SER A 76 -7.64 -0.33 -10.23
C SER A 76 -7.41 0.97 -9.44
N LEU A 77 -6.70 0.93 -8.31
CA LEU A 77 -6.36 2.12 -7.52
C LEU A 77 -5.44 3.08 -8.29
N LEU A 78 -4.40 2.55 -8.93
CA LEU A 78 -3.46 3.34 -9.74
C LEU A 78 -4.15 3.96 -10.97
N MET A 79 -5.05 3.21 -11.61
CA MET A 79 -5.82 3.70 -12.76
C MET A 79 -6.89 4.71 -12.36
N ALA A 80 -7.49 4.56 -11.18
CA ALA A 80 -8.55 5.44 -10.72
C ALA A 80 -8.01 6.81 -10.28
N GLY A 81 -6.73 6.92 -9.85
CA GLY A 81 -6.09 8.18 -9.44
C GLY A 81 -6.68 8.83 -8.17
N GLU A 82 -7.91 8.49 -7.85
CA GLU A 82 -8.68 8.82 -6.67
C GLU A 82 -9.50 7.56 -6.40
N SER A 83 -9.44 6.98 -5.20
CA SER A 83 -10.51 6.06 -4.79
C SER A 83 -11.75 6.92 -4.51
N SER A 84 -12.35 7.44 -5.58
CA SER A 84 -13.62 8.12 -5.56
C SER A 84 -14.72 7.06 -5.55
N SER A 85 -15.63 7.22 -4.59
CA SER A 85 -16.94 6.58 -4.52
C SER A 85 -17.00 5.13 -4.03
N SER A 86 -16.75 4.94 -2.73
CA SER A 86 -17.69 4.22 -1.84
C SER A 86 -17.33 4.51 -0.37
N ILE A 87 -17.43 5.80 -0.03
CA ILE A 87 -17.97 6.19 1.27
C ILE A 87 -19.46 5.88 1.13
N ASN A 88 -19.90 4.76 1.71
CA ASN A 88 -21.30 4.64 2.05
C ASN A 88 -21.39 4.14 3.49
N ILE A 89 -22.26 4.84 4.20
CA ILE A 89 -22.58 4.81 5.61
C ILE A 89 -23.17 3.44 5.97
#